data_AF-A0A2U3BDI0-F1
#
_entry.id   AF-A0A2U3BDI0-F1
#
_cell.length_a   1.000
_cell.length_b   1.000
_cell.length_c   1.000
_cell.angle_alpha   90.00
_cell.angle_beta   90.00
_cell.angle_gamma   90.00
#
_symmetry.space_group_name_H-M   'P 1'
#
loop_
_entity.id
_entity.type
_entity.pdbx_description
1 polymer ?
#
loop_
_entity_poly.entity_id
_entity_poly.type
_entity_poly.pdbx_seq_one_letter_code
_entity_poly.pdbx_strand_id
1 'polypeptide(L)'
;MKFTTNEIEHMRNELSCNAVMSLVRHVSKKRSGTITPEAIRIVAKSLGITSRTVKSFFENAPKKKYTAALVACAREHGIKMYWYQFNPTTEICVAWLECDYRNDKGKHESKWTFKHWERNMVSQNNDFAVQKEAA
;
A
#
# COMPACT_ATOMS: atom_id res chain seq x y z
N MET A 1 -17.99 -9.34 -2.22
CA MET A 1 -17.27 -9.20 -3.50
C MET A 1 -16.09 -10.17 -3.49
N LYS A 2 -15.63 -10.72 -4.62
CA LYS A 2 -14.44 -11.60 -4.64
C LYS A 2 -13.33 -10.92 -5.44
N PHE A 3 -12.18 -10.65 -4.80
CA PHE A 3 -11.00 -10.10 -5.46
C PHE A 3 -10.11 -11.22 -5.99
N THR A 4 -9.33 -10.93 -7.03
CA THR A 4 -8.36 -11.88 -7.59
C THR A 4 -7.11 -11.98 -6.70
N THR A 5 -6.34 -13.05 -6.88
CA THR A 5 -5.05 -13.21 -6.18
C THR A 5 -4.11 -12.05 -6.50
N ASN A 6 -4.08 -11.59 -7.74
CA ASN A 6 -3.24 -10.48 -8.18
C ASN A 6 -3.64 -9.16 -7.51
N GLU A 7 -4.95 -8.84 -7.45
CA GLU A 7 -5.46 -7.65 -6.75
C GLU A 7 -5.03 -7.65 -5.27
N ILE A 8 -5.13 -8.82 -4.62
CA ILE A 8 -4.71 -9.01 -3.23
C ILE A 8 -3.18 -8.85 -3.08
N GLU A 9 -2.38 -9.38 -4.01
CA GLU A 9 -0.93 -9.23 -4.01
C GLU A 9 -0.50 -7.78 -4.22
N HIS A 10 -1.14 -7.05 -5.14
CA HIS A 10 -0.90 -5.64 -5.37
C HIS A 10 -1.25 -4.80 -4.15
N MET A 11 -2.41 -5.03 -3.53
CA MET A 11 -2.78 -4.34 -2.30
C MET A 11 -1.80 -4.65 -1.16
N ARG A 12 -1.38 -5.91 -1.02
CA ARG A 12 -0.36 -6.29 -0.03
C ARG A 12 0.94 -5.54 -0.26
N ASN A 13 1.36 -5.42 -1.52
CA ASN A 13 2.56 -4.69 -1.90
C ASN A 13 2.45 -3.21 -1.50
N GLU A 14 1.36 -2.56 -1.90
CA GLU A 14 1.12 -1.15 -1.63
C GLU A 14 1.10 -0.84 -0.13
N LEU A 15 0.30 -1.58 0.65
CA LEU A 15 0.21 -1.40 2.10
C LEU A 15 1.58 -1.60 2.78
N SER A 16 2.34 -2.60 2.34
CA SER A 16 3.65 -2.88 2.91
C SER A 16 4.69 -1.82 2.56
N CYS A 17 4.70 -1.31 1.32
CA CYS A 17 5.54 -0.18 0.92
C CYS A 17 5.21 1.07 1.73
N ASN A 18 3.91 1.36 1.91
CA ASN A 18 3.41 2.47 2.70
C ASN A 18 3.84 2.37 4.17
N ALA A 19 3.82 1.16 4.76
CA ALA A 19 4.34 0.93 6.10
C ALA A 19 5.83 1.25 6.21
N VAL A 20 6.66 0.75 5.29
CA VAL A 20 8.11 1.03 5.30
C VAL A 20 8.39 2.52 5.11
N MET A 21 7.71 3.20 4.18
CA MET A 21 7.84 4.64 4.01
C MET A 21 7.46 5.39 5.29
N SER A 22 6.36 5.00 5.95
CA SER A 22 5.92 5.60 7.21
C SER A 22 6.97 5.43 8.31
N LEU A 23 7.54 4.22 8.46
CA LEU A 23 8.65 3.98 9.39
C LEU A 23 9.81 4.94 9.13
N VAL A 24 10.29 5.03 7.88
CA VAL A 24 11.44 5.87 7.53
C VAL A 24 11.13 7.35 7.78
N ARG A 25 9.91 7.83 7.50
CA ARG A 25 9.49 9.21 7.81
C ARG A 25 9.53 9.48 9.31
N HIS A 26 9.06 8.56 10.14
CA HIS A 26 9.05 8.74 11.60
C HIS A 26 10.45 8.62 12.21
N VAL A 27 11.30 7.74 11.70
CA VAL A 27 12.71 7.62 12.13
C VAL A 27 13.49 8.90 11.87
N SER A 28 13.14 9.64 10.80
CA SER A 28 13.77 10.92 10.44
C SER A 28 13.70 11.97 11.57
N LYS A 29 12.75 11.87 12.51
CA LYS A 29 12.47 12.83 13.60
C LYS A 29 12.28 14.30 13.15
N LYS A 30 12.31 14.58 11.85
CA LYS A 30 12.05 15.90 11.29
C LYS A 30 10.54 16.17 11.34
N ARG A 31 10.17 17.37 11.82
CA ARG A 31 8.77 17.85 11.83
C ARG A 31 8.09 17.79 10.46
N SER A 32 8.86 17.81 9.38
CA SER A 32 8.35 17.81 8.01
C SER A 32 7.88 16.44 7.49
N GLY A 33 8.02 15.35 8.28
CA GLY A 33 7.62 14.01 7.82
C GLY A 33 8.37 13.54 6.57
N THR A 34 9.54 14.13 6.27
CA THR A 34 10.29 13.87 5.05
C THR A 34 11.24 12.68 5.24
N ILE A 35 11.27 11.79 4.24
CA ILE A 35 12.26 10.73 4.13
C ILE A 35 13.64 11.36 3.90
N THR A 36 14.58 11.10 4.79
CA THR A 36 15.96 11.60 4.68
C THR A 36 16.94 10.47 4.38
N PRO A 37 18.09 10.75 3.72
CA PRO A 37 19.14 9.76 3.56
C PRO A 37 19.58 9.15 4.89
N GLU A 38 19.57 9.93 5.97
CA GLU A 38 19.95 9.45 7.30
C GLU A 38 18.94 8.46 7.88
N ALA A 39 17.64 8.75 7.78
CA ALA A 39 16.62 7.80 8.21
C ALA A 39 16.71 6.46 7.46
N ILE A 40 17.01 6.51 6.16
CA ILE A 40 17.24 5.31 5.34
C ILE A 40 18.46 4.53 5.86
N ARG A 41 19.56 5.21 6.23
CA ARG A 41 20.75 4.57 6.79
C ARG A 41 20.47 3.91 8.14
N ILE A 42 19.69 4.55 9.00
CA ILE A 42 19.30 4.00 10.30
C ILE A 42 18.52 2.69 10.13
N VAL A 43 17.49 2.69 9.27
CA VAL A 43 16.71 1.47 8.98
C VAL A 43 17.59 0.40 8.34
N ALA A 44 18.46 0.78 7.38
CA ALA A 44 19.37 -0.16 6.73
C ALA A 44 20.31 -0.84 7.73
N LYS A 45 20.87 -0.07 8.68
CA LYS A 45 21.72 -0.57 9.76
C LYS A 45 20.97 -1.53 10.69
N SER A 46 19.74 -1.17 11.10
CA SER A 46 18.90 -2.03 11.95
C SER A 46 18.58 -3.38 11.30
N LEU A 47 18.40 -3.39 9.98
CA LEU A 47 18.10 -4.61 9.21
C LEU A 47 19.35 -5.38 8.75
N GLY A 48 20.56 -4.85 8.91
CA GLY A 48 21.79 -5.44 8.37
C GLY A 48 21.83 -5.48 6.83
N ILE A 49 21.25 -4.49 6.16
CA ILE A 49 21.16 -4.42 4.68
C ILE A 49 21.67 -3.07 4.15
N THR A 50 21.69 -2.92 2.82
CA THR A 50 22.10 -1.65 2.20
C THR A 50 20.96 -0.64 2.15
N SER A 51 21.31 0.66 2.12
CA SER A 51 20.33 1.73 1.89
C SER A 51 19.63 1.62 0.53
N ARG A 52 20.29 1.02 -0.49
CA ARG A 52 19.66 0.73 -1.78
C ARG A 52 18.52 -0.28 -1.62
N THR A 53 18.73 -1.33 -0.82
CA THR A 53 17.70 -2.32 -0.51
C THR A 53 16.53 -1.66 0.22
N VAL A 54 16.78 -0.80 1.21
CA VAL A 54 15.69 -0.05 1.88
C VAL A 54 14.92 0.84 0.89
N LYS A 55 15.60 1.53 -0.04
CA LYS A 55 14.93 2.33 -1.08
C LYS A 55 14.05 1.49 -1.99
N SER A 56 14.49 0.27 -2.35
CA SER A 56 13.66 -0.64 -3.15
C SER A 56 12.35 -1.02 -2.44
N PHE A 57 12.30 -0.92 -1.10
CA PHE A 57 11.09 -1.17 -0.33
C PHE A 57 10.00 -0.09 -0.49
N PHE A 58 10.30 1.03 -1.14
CA PHE A 58 9.32 2.07 -1.41
C PHE A 58 8.44 1.75 -2.63
N GLU A 59 8.91 0.84 -3.48
CA GLU A 59 8.22 0.42 -4.70
C GLU A 59 7.81 -1.06 -4.64
N ASN A 60 8.56 -1.87 -3.90
CA ASN A 60 8.35 -3.32 -3.77
C ASN A 60 8.28 -3.73 -2.31
N ALA A 61 7.42 -4.67 -1.97
CA ALA A 61 7.25 -5.08 -0.59
C ALA A 61 8.56 -5.63 -0.02
N PRO A 62 8.90 -5.29 1.24
CA PRO A 62 9.95 -6.00 1.94
C PRO A 62 9.66 -7.50 1.94
N LYS A 63 10.70 -8.31 1.70
CA LYS A 63 10.59 -9.76 1.88
C LYS A 63 10.18 -10.06 3.33
N LYS A 64 9.28 -11.02 3.53
CA LYS A 64 8.76 -11.46 4.86
C LYS A 64 9.84 -11.65 5.93
N LYS A 65 11.04 -12.10 5.54
CA LYS A 65 12.18 -12.27 6.48
C LYS A 65 12.61 -10.98 7.19
N TYR A 66 12.32 -9.81 6.62
CA TYR A 66 12.67 -8.52 7.21
C TYR A 66 11.58 -7.96 8.14
N THR A 67 10.38 -8.56 8.17
CA THR A 67 9.25 -8.02 8.93
C THR A 67 9.54 -7.93 10.43
N ALA A 68 10.17 -8.95 11.02
CA ALA A 68 10.55 -8.93 12.44
C ALA A 68 11.50 -7.77 12.77
N ALA A 69 12.51 -7.58 11.92
CA ALA A 69 13.51 -6.52 12.09
C ALA A 69 12.90 -5.12 11.89
N LEU A 70 11.97 -4.96 10.95
CA LEU A 70 11.24 -3.69 10.76
C LEU A 70 10.40 -3.32 11.98
N VAL A 71 9.71 -4.30 12.59
CA VAL A 71 8.95 -4.08 13.83
C VAL A 71 9.89 -3.77 15.01
N ALA A 72 11.03 -4.45 15.10
CA ALA A 72 12.04 -4.15 16.11
C ALA A 72 12.59 -2.73 15.95
N CYS A 73 12.95 -2.33 14.73
CA CYS A 73 13.39 -0.98 14.38
C CYS A 73 12.35 0.07 14.79
N ALA A 74 11.07 -0.15 14.45
CA ALA A 74 10.00 0.76 14.86
C ALA A 74 9.96 0.95 16.40
N ARG A 75 10.05 -0.15 17.14
CA ARG A 75 10.02 -0.18 18.61
C ARG A 75 11.22 0.54 19.23
N GLU A 76 12.43 0.32 18.71
CA GLU A 76 13.65 1.01 19.13
C GLU A 76 13.54 2.54 19.03
N HIS A 77 12.75 3.01 18.05
CA HIS A 77 12.50 4.42 17.82
C HIS A 77 11.20 4.93 18.47
N GLY A 78 10.51 4.14 19.30
CA GLY A 78 9.26 4.51 19.96
C GLY A 78 8.07 4.63 19.02
N ILE A 79 8.14 4.03 17.83
CA ILE A 79 7.11 4.08 16.80
C ILE A 79 6.22 2.84 16.94
N LYS A 80 4.91 3.04 17.11
CA LYS A 80 3.94 1.95 17.21
C LYS A 80 3.62 1.40 15.83
N MET A 81 4.33 0.34 15.43
CA MET A 81 4.04 -0.43 14.24
C MET A 81 4.04 -1.92 14.52
N TYR A 82 3.22 -2.66 13.77
CA TYR A 82 2.94 -4.07 14.01
C TYR A 82 3.27 -4.93 12.78
N TRP A 83 3.41 -6.23 13.01
CA TRP A 83 3.76 -7.22 11.99
C TRP A 83 2.89 -7.12 10.74
N TYR A 84 1.57 -7.04 10.93
CA TYR A 84 0.59 -7.03 9.85
C TYR A 84 0.65 -5.77 8.97
N GLN A 85 1.33 -4.71 9.39
CA GLN A 85 1.52 -3.52 8.54
C GLN A 85 2.62 -3.75 7.50
N PHE A 86 3.67 -4.50 7.84
CA PHE A 86 4.79 -4.84 6.94
C PHE A 86 4.61 -6.19 6.25
N ASN A 87 3.63 -6.99 6.65
CA ASN A 87 3.23 -8.22 5.99
C ASN A 87 1.71 -8.43 6.16
N PRO A 88 0.89 -7.65 5.44
CA PRO A 88 -0.57 -7.70 5.53
C PRO A 88 -1.13 -9.10 5.23
N THR A 89 -2.13 -9.50 6.01
CA THR A 89 -2.88 -10.72 5.77
C THR A 89 -3.87 -10.51 4.62
N THR A 90 -4.38 -11.61 4.07
CA THR A 90 -5.39 -11.56 3.01
C THR A 90 -6.64 -10.80 3.46
N GLU A 91 -7.07 -10.97 4.71
CA GLU A 91 -8.24 -10.30 5.28
C GLU A 91 -8.06 -8.78 5.31
N ILE A 92 -6.87 -8.30 5.69
CA ILE A 92 -6.53 -6.87 5.67
C ILE A 92 -6.56 -6.34 4.23
N CYS A 93 -5.95 -7.06 3.29
CA CYS A 93 -5.93 -6.66 1.88
C CYS A 93 -7.36 -6.58 1.31
N VAL A 94 -8.20 -7.58 1.58
CA VAL A 94 -9.60 -7.59 1.13
C VAL A 94 -10.38 -6.42 1.74
N ALA A 95 -10.24 -6.14 3.04
CA ALA A 95 -10.93 -5.02 3.67
C ALA A 95 -10.54 -3.66 3.07
N TRP A 96 -9.26 -3.47 2.72
CA TRP A 96 -8.79 -2.28 2.02
C TRP A 96 -9.34 -2.20 0.59
N LEU A 97 -9.29 -3.29 -0.17
CA LEU A 97 -9.86 -3.35 -1.51
C LEU A 97 -11.37 -3.07 -1.51
N GLU A 98 -12.13 -3.55 -0.52
CA GLU A 98 -13.56 -3.20 -0.37
C GLU A 98 -13.78 -1.73 -0.02
N CYS A 99 -12.86 -1.12 0.73
CA CYS A 99 -12.88 0.32 1.01
C CYS A 99 -12.64 1.12 -0.28
N ASP A 100 -11.58 0.80 -1.01
CA ASP A 100 -11.20 1.50 -2.24
C ASP A 100 -12.27 1.34 -3.31
N TYR A 101 -12.82 0.14 -3.50
CA TYR A 101 -13.92 -0.09 -4.44
C TYR A 101 -15.15 0.78 -4.12
N ARG A 102 -15.54 0.87 -2.84
CA ARG A 102 -16.66 1.73 -2.42
C ARG A 102 -16.36 3.21 -2.65
N ASN A 103 -15.11 3.62 -2.46
CA ASN A 103 -14.68 4.99 -2.66
C ASN A 103 -14.56 5.37 -4.15
N ASP A 104 -14.26 4.41 -5.02
CA ASP A 104 -14.11 4.59 -6.46
C ASP A 104 -15.43 4.46 -7.22
N LYS A 105 -16.42 3.72 -6.68
CA LYS A 105 -17.72 3.50 -7.32
C LYS A 105 -18.42 4.83 -7.68
N GLY A 106 -18.69 5.02 -8.97
CA GLY A 106 -19.38 6.20 -9.49
C GLY A 106 -18.51 7.44 -9.69
N LYS A 107 -17.19 7.34 -9.49
CA LYS A 107 -16.24 8.41 -9.81
C LYS A 107 -15.59 8.17 -11.17
N HIS A 108 -15.26 9.25 -11.86
CA HIS A 108 -14.39 9.19 -13.04
C HIS A 108 -13.00 8.70 -12.64
N GLU A 109 -12.37 7.90 -13.51
CA GLU A 109 -10.99 7.48 -13.34
C GLU A 109 -10.08 8.68 -13.07
N SER A 110 -9.34 8.61 -11.98
CA SER A 110 -8.39 9.64 -11.58
C SER A 110 -7.05 8.98 -11.26
N LYS A 111 -6.00 9.79 -11.12
CA LYS A 111 -4.69 9.29 -10.68
C LYS A 111 -4.71 8.56 -9.32
N TRP A 112 -5.77 8.74 -8.54
CA TRP A 112 -5.98 8.20 -7.20
C TRP A 112 -6.95 7.01 -7.16
N THR A 113 -7.58 6.68 -8.29
CA THR A 113 -8.40 5.47 -8.42
C THR A 113 -7.48 4.27 -8.37
N PHE A 114 -7.86 3.22 -7.64
CA PHE A 114 -7.05 2.02 -7.55
C PHE A 114 -6.86 1.41 -8.95
N LYS A 115 -5.62 1.39 -9.45
CA LYS A 115 -5.34 1.11 -10.87
C LYS A 115 -5.33 -0.38 -11.23
N HIS A 116 -5.52 -1.25 -10.25
CA HIS A 116 -5.37 -2.70 -10.39
C HIS A 116 -6.71 -3.44 -10.42
N TRP A 117 -7.83 -2.75 -10.70
CA TRP A 117 -9.11 -3.43 -10.92
C TRP A 117 -9.01 -4.34 -12.15
N GLU A 118 -8.77 -5.64 -11.94
CA GLU A 118 -8.77 -6.62 -13.04
C GLU A 118 -10.21 -6.88 -13.52
N ARG A 119 -11.18 -6.67 -12.64
CA ARG A 119 -12.62 -6.68 -12.97
C ARG A 119 -13.07 -5.28 -13.42
N ASN A 120 -12.92 -5.02 -14.72
CA ASN A 120 -13.71 -4.07 -15.51
C ASN A 120 -14.41 -2.94 -14.72
N MET A 121 -13.81 -1.75 -14.68
CA MET A 121 -14.57 -0.47 -14.60
C MET A 121 -15.35 -0.19 -15.91
N VAL A 122 -15.71 -1.24 -16.66
CA VAL A 122 -16.49 -1.19 -17.91
C VAL A 122 -17.85 -1.80 -17.63
N SER A 123 -18.78 -1.00 -17.12
CA SER A 123 -20.23 -1.05 -17.40
C SER A 123 -21.05 -0.36 -16.30
N GLN A 124 -21.22 0.96 -16.39
CA GLN A 124 -22.48 1.62 -16.00
C GLN A 124 -22.79 2.87 -16.86
N ASN A 125 -22.26 2.95 -18.09
CA ASN A 125 -22.59 4.03 -19.03
C ASN A 125 -23.57 3.63 -20.15
N ASN A 126 -24.12 2.40 -20.15
CA ASN A 126 -25.01 1.95 -21.23
C ASN A 126 -26.50 1.84 -20.89
N ASP A 127 -26.93 2.07 -19.64
CA ASP A 127 -28.36 1.93 -19.29
C ASP A 127 -29.23 3.17 -19.59
N PHE A 128 -28.64 4.28 -20.07
CA PHE A 128 -29.38 5.47 -20.51
C PHE A 128 -29.59 5.57 -22.03
N ALA A 129 -28.98 4.70 -22.84
CA ALA A 129 -29.02 4.81 -24.29
C ALA A 129 -30.14 3.98 -24.95
N VAL A 130 -30.84 3.09 -24.23
CA VAL A 130 -31.79 2.12 -24.83
C VAL A 130 -33.28 2.48 -24.61
N GLN A 131 -33.59 3.69 -24.12
CA GLN A 131 -34.99 4.12 -23.96
C GLN A 131 -35.44 5.26 -24.89
N LYS A 132 -34.69 5.57 -25.97
CA LYS A 132 -35.06 6.64 -26.93
C LYS A 132 -35.28 6.22 -28.38
N GLU A 133 -35.41 4.93 -28.67
CA GLU A 133 -35.74 4.46 -30.04
C GLU A 133 -36.94 3.48 -30.07
N ALA A 134 -37.94 3.73 -29.21
CA ALA A 134 -39.24 3.08 -29.32
C ALA A 134 -40.36 4.09 -28.98
N ALA A 135 -40.52 5.10 -29.85
CA ALA A 135 -41.71 5.95 -29.92
C ALA A 135 -41.93 6.37 -31.37
#